data_AF-A0A538HSY3-F1
#
_entry.id   AF-A0A538HSY3-F1
#
_cell.length_a   1.000
_cell.length_b   1.000
_cell.length_c   1.000
_cell.angle_alpha   90.00
_cell.angle_beta   90.00
_cell.angle_gamma   90.00
#
_symmetry.space_group_name_H-M   'P 1'
#
loop_
_entity.id
_entity.type
_entity.pdbx_description
1 polymer ?
#
loop_
_entity_poly.entity_id
_entity_poly.type
_entity_poly.pdbx_seq_one_letter_code
_entity_poly.pdbx_strand_id
1 'polypeptide(L)'
;MPLSLRWGQVTAITERLDGLVRCEVDGSPCIAYTRLTGPVEHGDTVIVNSQARDLELGSGGFDILYANLTRGLSLPAMEGAHVMAVPYTPGQAAFRTGEEVSQLPDGLEGLPVVCCGLHSQLAPACAALSGLRVAYVQLGGGALPLTLSDTVRALRARRLIEVAIAVAPCFDGDYDCVTVASALLLAKGRGVDAAVCAIGPGIVGTGTSFGHGGVAVAAAANAAAALGGTAVVAPRVSNRDPRERHRGVSHHTRDALRLCLGELVIAWPADLPGGDWDARCRMVEVDGWQERCAGLSLSHMGRDAADDPWFFAAAFAAGALARDLRSG
;
A
#
# COMPACT_ATOMS: atom_id res chain seq x y z
N MET A 1 0.50 -25.11 10.74
CA MET A 1 -0.65 -24.21 10.88
C MET A 1 -1.69 -24.63 9.84
N PRO A 2 -2.91 -25.03 10.23
CA PRO A 2 -3.95 -25.37 9.26
C PRO A 2 -4.60 -24.10 8.68
N LEU A 3 -5.16 -24.21 7.47
CA LEU A 3 -6.07 -23.20 6.93
C LEU A 3 -7.47 -23.43 7.52
N SER A 4 -8.19 -22.37 7.89
CA SER A 4 -9.62 -22.45 8.21
C SER A 4 -10.46 -22.34 6.94
N LEU A 5 -10.63 -23.48 6.24
CA LEU A 5 -11.42 -23.56 5.01
C LEU A 5 -12.81 -24.16 5.28
N ARG A 6 -13.84 -23.59 4.65
CA ARG A 6 -15.19 -24.16 4.63
C ARG A 6 -15.77 -24.13 3.22
N TRP A 7 -16.72 -25.02 2.97
CA TRP A 7 -17.60 -24.92 1.81
C TRP A 7 -18.63 -23.81 2.03
N GLY A 8 -19.16 -23.29 0.94
CA GLY A 8 -20.30 -22.37 0.96
C GLY A 8 -20.91 -22.15 -0.40
N GLN A 9 -22.04 -21.45 -0.41
CA GLN A 9 -22.71 -21.01 -1.63
C GLN A 9 -22.70 -19.49 -1.73
N VAL A 10 -22.40 -18.95 -2.92
CA VAL A 10 -22.52 -17.51 -3.17
C VAL A 10 -24.00 -17.13 -3.17
N THR A 11 -24.41 -16.31 -2.20
CA THR A 11 -25.81 -15.90 -2.00
C THR A 11 -26.12 -14.53 -2.58
N ALA A 12 -25.10 -13.67 -2.76
CA ALA A 12 -25.27 -12.36 -3.36
C ALA A 12 -23.96 -11.85 -3.98
N ILE A 13 -24.07 -11.03 -5.01
CA ILE A 13 -22.96 -10.22 -5.54
C ILE A 13 -23.26 -8.78 -5.16
N THR A 14 -22.42 -8.19 -4.31
CA THR A 14 -22.64 -6.82 -3.81
C THR A 14 -21.92 -5.79 -4.67
N GLU A 15 -20.77 -6.14 -5.25
CA GLU A 15 -20.00 -5.26 -6.12
C GLU A 15 -19.15 -6.06 -7.11
N ARG A 16 -19.08 -5.61 -8.37
CA ARG A 16 -18.15 -6.13 -9.38
C ARG A 16 -17.17 -5.05 -9.78
N LEU A 17 -15.89 -5.33 -9.59
CA LEU A 17 -14.76 -4.49 -9.95
C LEU A 17 -13.83 -5.28 -10.88
N ASP A 18 -12.94 -4.58 -11.57
CA ASP A 18 -11.89 -5.25 -12.35
C ASP A 18 -10.95 -6.02 -11.42
N GLY A 19 -10.86 -7.34 -11.61
CA GLY A 19 -10.06 -8.25 -10.79
C GLY A 19 -10.58 -8.58 -9.39
N LEU A 20 -11.68 -7.95 -8.94
CA LEU A 20 -12.21 -8.13 -7.59
C LEU A 20 -13.75 -8.16 -7.59
N VAL A 21 -14.32 -9.13 -6.87
CA VAL A 21 -15.75 -9.19 -6.58
C VAL A 21 -15.95 -9.15 -5.07
N ARG A 22 -16.87 -8.29 -4.62
CA ARG A 22 -17.44 -8.36 -3.28
C ARG A 22 -18.75 -9.12 -3.37
N CYS A 23 -18.90 -10.13 -2.52
CA CYS A 23 -20.05 -11.03 -2.53
C CYS A 23 -20.41 -11.45 -1.11
N GLU A 24 -21.50 -12.21 -1.00
CA GLU A 24 -21.87 -12.94 0.20
C GLU A 24 -21.76 -14.44 -0.05
N VAL A 25 -21.21 -15.16 0.91
CA VAL A 25 -21.18 -16.63 0.92
C VAL A 25 -21.87 -17.11 2.18
N ASP A 26 -23.02 -17.76 2.00
CA ASP A 26 -23.96 -18.14 3.05
C ASP A 26 -24.33 -16.96 3.96
N GLY A 27 -24.55 -15.78 3.36
CA GLY A 27 -24.88 -14.54 4.07
C GLY A 27 -23.71 -13.84 4.78
N SER A 28 -22.48 -14.38 4.70
CA SER A 28 -21.28 -13.73 5.25
C SER A 28 -20.54 -12.92 4.16
N PRO A 29 -20.07 -11.69 4.46
CA PRO A 29 -19.27 -10.91 3.52
C PRO A 29 -18.02 -11.67 3.08
N CYS A 30 -17.74 -11.64 1.78
CA CYS A 30 -16.62 -12.35 1.17
C CYS A 30 -16.01 -11.53 0.02
N ILE A 31 -14.71 -11.65 -0.20
CA ILE A 31 -13.99 -11.06 -1.33
C ILE A 31 -13.40 -12.17 -2.19
N ALA A 32 -13.57 -12.05 -3.50
CA ALA A 32 -12.96 -12.92 -4.50
C ALA A 32 -12.03 -12.12 -5.40
N TYR A 33 -10.77 -12.53 -5.49
CA TYR A 33 -9.82 -12.00 -6.47
C TYR A 33 -9.99 -12.78 -7.78
N THR A 34 -10.77 -12.25 -8.70
CA THR A 34 -11.27 -13.00 -9.87
C THR A 34 -10.16 -13.40 -10.85
N ARG A 35 -9.00 -12.76 -10.80
CA ARG A 35 -7.79 -13.22 -11.52
C ARG A 35 -7.21 -14.53 -10.98
N LEU A 36 -7.44 -14.82 -9.70
CA LEU A 36 -7.04 -16.07 -9.06
C LEU A 36 -8.15 -17.10 -9.04
N THR A 37 -9.39 -16.66 -8.79
CA THR A 37 -10.52 -17.55 -8.50
C THR A 37 -11.51 -17.68 -9.64
N GLY A 38 -11.32 -16.92 -10.72
CA GLY A 38 -12.23 -16.86 -11.86
C GLY A 38 -13.48 -16.01 -11.57
N PRO A 39 -14.40 -15.93 -12.55
CA PRO A 39 -15.68 -15.24 -12.39
C PRO A 39 -16.53 -15.85 -11.27
N VAL A 40 -17.31 -15.00 -10.60
CA VAL A 40 -18.20 -15.38 -9.49
C VAL A 40 -19.63 -14.96 -9.81
N GLU A 41 -20.59 -15.87 -9.63
CA GLU A 41 -22.02 -15.62 -9.82
C GLU A 41 -22.82 -16.15 -8.62
N HIS A 42 -24.06 -15.66 -8.48
CA HIS A 42 -25.02 -16.21 -7.53
C HIS A 42 -25.20 -17.72 -7.75
N GLY A 43 -25.22 -18.48 -6.65
CA GLY A 43 -25.44 -19.92 -6.63
C GLY A 43 -24.17 -20.77 -6.74
N ASP A 44 -23.00 -20.16 -6.97
CA ASP A 44 -21.73 -20.88 -7.06
C ASP A 44 -21.40 -21.61 -5.78
N THR A 45 -20.88 -22.83 -5.95
CA THR A 45 -20.27 -23.59 -4.87
C THR A 45 -18.80 -23.19 -4.75
N VAL A 46 -18.39 -22.80 -3.55
CA VAL A 46 -17.06 -22.22 -3.30
C VAL A 46 -16.41 -22.81 -2.07
N ILE A 47 -15.09 -22.72 -2.01
CA ILE A 47 -14.30 -22.86 -0.78
C ILE A 47 -13.92 -21.46 -0.34
N VAL A 48 -14.08 -21.15 0.95
CA VAL A 48 -13.71 -19.86 1.54
C VAL A 48 -12.77 -20.04 2.71
N ASN A 49 -11.85 -19.10 2.88
CA ASN A 49 -11.01 -18.94 4.06
C ASN A 49 -11.65 -17.92 5.00
N SER A 50 -11.99 -18.35 6.22
CA SER A 50 -12.69 -17.54 7.22
C SER A 50 -11.79 -16.93 8.30
N GLN A 51 -10.50 -17.26 8.29
CA GLN A 51 -9.67 -17.18 9.48
C GLN A 51 -9.48 -15.75 10.02
N ALA A 52 -9.30 -14.77 9.14
CA ALA A 52 -9.10 -13.38 9.57
C ALA A 52 -10.35 -12.80 10.25
N ARG A 53 -11.54 -13.18 9.77
CA ARG A 53 -12.82 -12.80 10.37
C ARG A 53 -13.06 -13.54 11.68
N ASP A 54 -12.77 -14.84 11.74
CA ASP A 54 -12.92 -15.65 12.96
C ASP A 54 -12.00 -15.15 14.10
N LEU A 55 -10.85 -14.56 13.74
CA LEU A 55 -9.92 -13.90 14.67
C LEU A 55 -10.25 -12.43 14.95
N GLU A 56 -11.34 -11.90 14.40
CA GLU A 56 -11.77 -10.50 14.52
C GLU A 56 -10.66 -9.49 14.19
N LEU A 57 -9.80 -9.82 13.21
CA LEU A 57 -8.70 -8.94 12.83
C LEU A 57 -9.27 -7.67 12.17
N GLY A 58 -8.96 -6.52 12.75
CA GLY A 58 -9.60 -5.23 12.46
C GLY A 58 -9.44 -4.64 11.05
N SER A 59 -8.90 -5.39 10.07
CA SER A 59 -8.71 -4.92 8.68
C SER A 59 -9.50 -5.72 7.64
N GLY A 60 -10.22 -6.78 8.02
CA GLY A 60 -10.86 -7.68 7.07
C GLY A 60 -12.08 -8.37 7.65
N GLY A 61 -13.15 -7.60 7.88
CA GLY A 61 -14.47 -8.12 8.30
C GLY A 61 -15.19 -8.93 7.22
N PHE A 62 -14.45 -9.71 6.44
CA PHE A 62 -14.90 -10.50 5.31
C PHE A 62 -14.05 -11.78 5.17
N ASP A 63 -14.67 -12.81 4.62
CA ASP A 63 -13.99 -14.03 4.18
C ASP A 63 -13.23 -13.79 2.88
N ILE A 64 -12.26 -14.66 2.58
CA ILE A 64 -11.58 -14.70 1.28
C ILE A 64 -12.06 -15.93 0.51
N LEU A 65 -12.60 -15.74 -0.69
CA LEU A 65 -12.91 -16.83 -1.59
C LEU A 65 -11.60 -17.51 -2.00
N TYR A 66 -11.46 -18.78 -1.62
CA TYR A 66 -10.24 -19.56 -1.82
C TYR A 66 -10.27 -20.28 -3.18
N ALA A 67 -11.40 -20.89 -3.54
CA ALA A 67 -11.60 -21.53 -4.83
C ALA A 67 -13.08 -21.50 -5.23
N ASN A 68 -13.38 -21.22 -6.50
CA ASN A 68 -14.73 -21.37 -7.04
C ASN A 68 -14.83 -22.74 -7.74
N LEU A 69 -15.62 -23.65 -7.15
CA LEU A 69 -15.73 -25.03 -7.60
C LEU A 69 -16.71 -25.22 -8.76
N THR A 70 -17.55 -24.21 -9.03
CA THR A 70 -18.50 -24.24 -10.14
C THR A 70 -17.86 -23.80 -11.46
N ARG A 71 -17.03 -22.75 -11.45
CA ARG A 71 -16.40 -22.23 -12.68
C ARG A 71 -15.00 -21.64 -12.54
N GLY A 72 -14.41 -21.68 -11.35
CA GLY A 72 -13.03 -21.24 -11.12
C GLY A 72 -11.99 -22.34 -11.31
N LEU A 73 -12.41 -23.58 -11.60
CA LEU A 73 -11.51 -24.68 -11.90
C LEU A 73 -11.12 -24.66 -13.38
N SER A 74 -9.86 -24.93 -13.69
CA SER A 74 -9.30 -24.93 -15.06
C SER A 74 -9.15 -23.54 -15.69
N LEU A 75 -8.92 -22.50 -14.88
CA LEU A 75 -8.50 -21.20 -15.39
C LEU A 75 -7.17 -21.34 -16.15
N PRO A 76 -7.01 -20.69 -17.31
CA PRO A 76 -5.75 -20.72 -18.03
C PRO A 76 -4.67 -20.00 -17.23
N ALA A 77 -3.43 -20.46 -17.35
CA ALA A 77 -2.29 -19.72 -16.84
C ALA A 77 -2.14 -18.39 -17.59
N MET A 78 -1.59 -17.39 -16.91
CA MET A 78 -1.21 -16.13 -17.55
C MET A 78 -0.15 -16.39 -18.62
N GLU A 79 -0.39 -15.90 -19.84
CA GLU A 79 0.55 -16.06 -20.94
C GLU A 79 1.89 -15.35 -20.65
N GLY A 80 3.00 -16.04 -20.90
CA GLY A 80 4.35 -15.50 -20.69
C GLY A 80 4.78 -15.38 -19.22
N ALA A 81 3.94 -15.78 -18.26
CA ALA A 81 4.28 -15.78 -16.85
C ALA A 81 5.35 -16.83 -16.54
N HIS A 82 6.42 -16.41 -15.85
CA HIS A 82 7.51 -17.30 -15.43
C HIS A 82 8.02 -17.03 -14.01
N VAL A 83 7.34 -16.16 -13.26
CA VAL A 83 7.60 -15.91 -11.85
C VAL A 83 6.40 -16.38 -11.03
N MET A 84 6.65 -16.98 -9.88
CA MET A 84 5.59 -17.42 -8.97
C MET A 84 5.42 -16.42 -7.83
N ALA A 85 4.21 -15.88 -7.66
CA ALA A 85 3.84 -15.21 -6.41
C ALA A 85 3.54 -16.26 -5.34
N VAL A 86 3.92 -15.96 -4.09
CA VAL A 86 3.78 -16.84 -2.91
C VAL A 86 4.16 -18.30 -3.22
N PRO A 87 5.39 -18.55 -3.73
CA PRO A 87 5.80 -19.86 -4.22
C PRO A 87 5.75 -20.93 -3.13
N TYR A 88 5.39 -22.15 -3.52
CA TYR A 88 5.27 -23.33 -2.65
C TYR A 88 4.18 -23.21 -1.57
N THR A 89 3.29 -22.23 -1.67
CA THR A 89 2.08 -22.15 -0.85
C THR A 89 0.88 -22.73 -1.60
N PRO A 90 -0.19 -23.18 -0.89
CA PRO A 90 -1.43 -23.62 -1.53
C PRO A 90 -2.11 -22.57 -2.43
N GLY A 91 -1.75 -21.28 -2.28
CA GLY A 91 -2.28 -20.16 -3.06
C GLY A 91 -1.32 -19.62 -4.12
N GLN A 92 -0.25 -20.35 -4.47
CA GLN A 92 0.71 -19.91 -5.48
C GLN A 92 0.05 -19.67 -6.85
N ALA A 93 0.49 -18.62 -7.53
CA ALA A 93 0.03 -18.29 -8.88
C ALA A 93 1.19 -17.73 -9.72
N ALA A 94 1.17 -17.99 -11.02
CA ALA A 94 2.19 -17.53 -11.96
C ALA A 94 1.84 -16.12 -12.45
N PHE A 95 2.83 -15.24 -12.45
CA PHE A 95 2.74 -13.85 -12.89
C PHE A 95 3.87 -13.51 -13.86
N ARG A 96 3.62 -12.49 -14.67
CA ARG A 96 4.61 -11.82 -15.49
C ARG A 96 5.04 -10.55 -14.77
N THR A 97 6.33 -10.37 -14.55
CA THR A 97 6.85 -9.24 -13.76
C THR A 97 7.22 -8.05 -14.63
N GLY A 98 7.20 -6.86 -14.02
CA GLY A 98 7.56 -5.60 -14.66
C GLY A 98 8.98 -5.61 -15.22
N GLU A 99 9.89 -6.30 -14.54
CA GLU A 99 11.28 -6.51 -14.94
C GLU A 99 11.43 -7.27 -16.27
N GLU A 100 10.49 -8.15 -16.61
CA GLU A 100 10.54 -8.96 -17.82
C GLU A 100 10.02 -8.22 -19.05
N VAL A 101 9.25 -7.15 -18.85
CA VAL A 101 8.46 -6.48 -19.89
C VAL A 101 8.87 -5.04 -20.13
N SER A 102 9.76 -4.51 -19.29
CA SER A 102 10.19 -3.12 -19.31
C SER A 102 11.70 -3.05 -19.34
N GLN A 103 12.24 -2.09 -20.11
CA GLN A 103 13.63 -1.70 -19.96
C GLN A 103 13.75 -0.82 -18.71
N LEU A 104 14.55 -1.27 -17.75
CA LEU A 104 14.78 -0.53 -16.52
C LEU A 104 15.99 0.40 -16.68
N PRO A 105 15.90 1.67 -16.25
CA PRO A 105 17.06 2.55 -16.19
C PRO A 105 18.07 2.05 -15.13
N ASP A 106 19.30 2.57 -15.19
CA ASP A 106 20.36 2.20 -14.24
C ASP A 106 20.21 2.88 -12.87
N GLY A 107 19.37 3.90 -12.76
CA GLY A 107 19.17 4.67 -11.54
C GLY A 107 17.93 5.58 -11.58
N LEU A 108 17.72 6.31 -10.50
CA LEU A 108 16.54 7.17 -10.30
C LEU A 108 16.78 8.64 -10.67
N GLU A 109 18.04 9.06 -10.83
CA GLU A 109 18.42 10.43 -11.24
C GLU A 109 17.71 11.52 -10.40
N GLY A 110 17.77 11.39 -9.08
CA GLY A 110 17.17 12.34 -8.14
C GLY A 110 15.65 12.22 -7.97
N LEU A 111 14.99 11.20 -8.54
CA LEU A 111 13.54 11.01 -8.36
C LEU A 111 13.14 11.04 -6.87
N PRO A 112 12.21 11.93 -6.47
CA PRO A 112 11.69 11.92 -5.11
C PRO A 112 10.85 10.68 -4.83
N VAL A 113 11.13 10.00 -3.71
CA VAL A 113 10.45 8.79 -3.26
C VAL A 113 9.87 9.01 -1.86
N VAL A 114 8.56 9.19 -1.78
CA VAL A 114 7.83 9.32 -0.52
C VAL A 114 7.68 7.95 0.13
N CYS A 115 8.14 7.78 1.36
CA CYS A 115 8.15 6.52 2.09
C CYS A 115 7.16 6.57 3.27
N CYS A 116 6.04 5.87 3.12
CA CYS A 116 4.94 5.81 4.08
C CYS A 116 4.93 4.47 4.81
N GLY A 117 4.79 4.50 6.13
CA GLY A 117 4.72 3.29 6.98
C GLY A 117 3.34 2.66 7.03
N LEU A 118 2.31 3.33 6.50
CA LEU A 118 0.91 2.90 6.52
C LEU A 118 0.21 3.24 5.21
N HIS A 119 -0.69 2.36 4.77
CA HIS A 119 -1.53 2.58 3.60
C HIS A 119 -2.37 3.87 3.68
N SER A 120 -2.86 4.23 4.88
CA SER A 120 -3.68 5.43 5.10
C SER A 120 -2.94 6.76 4.89
N GLN A 121 -1.61 6.74 4.75
CA GLN A 121 -0.82 7.92 4.38
C GLN A 121 -0.80 8.17 2.86
N LEU A 122 -1.23 7.19 2.04
CA LEU A 122 -1.17 7.27 0.58
C LEU A 122 -1.97 8.46 0.03
N ALA A 123 -3.25 8.57 0.43
CA ALA A 123 -4.15 9.60 -0.08
C ALA A 123 -3.63 11.03 0.14
N PRO A 124 -3.28 11.46 1.37
CA PRO A 124 -2.75 12.81 1.59
C PRO A 124 -1.41 13.06 0.89
N ALA A 125 -0.51 12.07 0.82
CA ALA A 125 0.75 12.21 0.09
C ALA A 125 0.52 12.45 -1.42
N CYS A 126 -0.37 11.68 -2.04
CA CYS A 126 -0.75 11.88 -3.45
C CYS A 126 -1.50 13.19 -3.68
N ALA A 127 -2.33 13.65 -2.73
CA ALA A 127 -3.04 14.92 -2.84
C ALA A 127 -2.08 16.12 -2.95
N ALA A 128 -0.99 16.11 -2.18
CA ALA A 128 0.06 17.12 -2.26
C ALA A 128 0.79 17.10 -3.62
N LEU A 129 0.86 15.95 -4.29
CA LEU A 129 1.48 15.75 -5.61
C LEU A 129 0.51 15.99 -6.80
N SER A 130 -0.73 16.44 -6.57
CA SER A 130 -1.72 16.68 -7.63
C SER A 130 -1.19 17.50 -8.82
N GLY A 131 -1.37 17.00 -10.03
CA GLY A 131 -0.84 17.61 -11.25
C GLY A 131 0.57 17.14 -11.65
N LEU A 132 1.21 16.29 -10.84
CA LEU A 132 2.42 15.55 -11.21
C LEU A 132 2.07 14.11 -11.63
N ARG A 133 2.98 13.48 -12.38
CA ARG A 133 2.90 12.05 -12.70
C ARG A 133 3.40 11.23 -11.52
N VAL A 134 2.52 10.46 -10.88
CA VAL A 134 2.86 9.74 -9.64
C VAL A 134 2.75 8.23 -9.83
N ALA A 135 3.79 7.49 -9.45
CA ALA A 135 3.73 6.05 -9.24
C ALA A 135 3.36 5.73 -7.79
N TYR A 136 2.42 4.83 -7.56
CA TYR A 136 2.24 4.17 -6.27
C TYR A 136 2.99 2.84 -6.26
N VAL A 137 3.79 2.59 -5.22
CA VAL A 137 4.52 1.33 -5.03
C VAL A 137 4.04 0.68 -3.73
N GLN A 138 3.33 -0.44 -3.84
CA GLN A 138 2.82 -1.17 -2.68
C GLN A 138 3.89 -2.12 -2.12
N LEU A 139 4.26 -1.91 -0.85
CA LEU A 139 5.27 -2.68 -0.15
C LEU A 139 4.68 -3.86 0.63
N GLY A 140 5.46 -4.94 0.78
CA GLY A 140 5.06 -6.20 1.43
C GLY A 140 4.75 -6.16 2.94
N GLY A 141 4.78 -5.00 3.61
CA GLY A 141 4.44 -4.89 5.04
C GLY A 141 2.95 -5.06 5.37
N GLY A 142 2.10 -5.11 4.35
CA GLY A 142 0.68 -5.47 4.41
C GLY A 142 0.34 -6.17 3.11
N ALA A 143 0.88 -7.37 2.93
CA ALA A 143 0.88 -8.05 1.64
C ALA A 143 -0.53 -8.55 1.28
N LEU A 144 -1.14 -7.88 0.31
CA LEU A 144 -2.44 -8.18 -0.26
C LEU A 144 -2.42 -7.87 -1.77
N PRO A 145 -3.37 -8.40 -2.55
CA PRO A 145 -3.58 -7.96 -3.93
C PRO A 145 -3.91 -6.47 -3.95
N LEU A 146 -3.23 -5.72 -4.82
CA LEU A 146 -3.37 -4.26 -4.90
C LEU A 146 -4.81 -3.85 -5.27
N THR A 147 -5.53 -4.69 -6.03
CA THR A 147 -6.94 -4.51 -6.39
C THR A 147 -7.89 -4.40 -5.21
N LEU A 148 -7.51 -4.85 -4.02
CA LEU A 148 -8.29 -4.66 -2.79
C LEU A 148 -8.49 -3.18 -2.43
N SER A 149 -7.52 -2.31 -2.77
CA SER A 149 -7.49 -0.95 -2.26
C SER A 149 -8.49 -0.02 -2.95
N ASP A 150 -9.58 0.32 -2.24
CA ASP A 150 -10.52 1.37 -2.66
C ASP A 150 -9.85 2.75 -2.75
N THR A 151 -8.87 3.03 -1.88
CA THR A 151 -8.09 4.27 -1.92
C THR A 151 -7.31 4.38 -3.22
N VAL A 152 -6.60 3.33 -3.65
CA VAL A 152 -5.85 3.35 -4.91
C VAL A 152 -6.80 3.56 -6.08
N ARG A 153 -7.95 2.87 -6.10
CA ARG A 153 -8.97 3.04 -7.15
C ARG A 153 -9.49 4.47 -7.21
N ALA A 154 -9.81 5.08 -6.07
CA ALA A 154 -10.26 6.47 -5.98
C ALA A 154 -9.19 7.47 -6.45
N LEU A 155 -7.93 7.26 -6.07
CA LEU A 155 -6.80 8.10 -6.49
C LEU A 155 -6.54 8.00 -7.99
N ARG A 156 -6.62 6.80 -8.58
CA ARG A 156 -6.53 6.60 -10.03
C ARG A 156 -7.68 7.28 -10.77
N ALA A 157 -8.92 7.14 -10.29
CA ALA A 157 -10.09 7.79 -10.88
C ALA A 157 -9.95 9.33 -10.89
N ARG A 158 -9.24 9.89 -9.91
CA ARG A 158 -8.91 11.33 -9.81
C ARG A 158 -7.61 11.73 -10.48
N ARG A 159 -6.91 10.80 -11.14
CA ARG A 159 -5.60 11.01 -11.79
C ARG A 159 -4.52 11.52 -10.82
N LEU A 160 -4.59 11.12 -9.56
CA LEU A 160 -3.56 11.37 -8.54
C LEU A 160 -2.51 10.26 -8.49
N ILE A 161 -2.78 9.13 -9.13
CA ILE A 161 -1.83 8.03 -9.38
C ILE A 161 -1.96 7.68 -10.87
N GLU A 162 -0.82 7.62 -11.56
CA GLU A 162 -0.73 7.20 -12.97
C GLU A 162 -0.55 5.69 -13.10
N VAL A 163 0.32 5.12 -12.27
CA VAL A 163 0.66 3.70 -12.28
C VAL A 163 0.74 3.17 -10.86
N ALA A 164 0.18 1.98 -10.62
CA ALA A 164 0.25 1.28 -9.36
C ALA A 164 1.07 0.00 -9.52
N ILE A 165 2.16 -0.13 -8.77
CA ILE A 165 3.13 -1.22 -8.87
C ILE A 165 3.09 -2.03 -7.57
N ALA A 166 2.85 -3.33 -7.66
CA ALA A 166 2.89 -4.20 -6.49
C ALA A 166 4.28 -4.80 -6.33
N VAL A 167 4.84 -4.77 -5.12
CA VAL A 167 6.11 -5.43 -4.80
C VAL A 167 5.83 -6.72 -4.05
N ALA A 168 6.48 -7.81 -4.47
CA ALA A 168 6.36 -9.11 -3.83
C ALA A 168 6.48 -9.01 -2.29
N PRO A 169 5.60 -9.70 -1.51
CA PRO A 169 4.62 -10.68 -1.97
C PRO A 169 3.25 -10.08 -2.32
N CYS A 170 3.15 -8.76 -2.52
CA CYS A 170 1.98 -8.17 -3.16
C CYS A 170 1.95 -8.52 -4.65
N PHE A 171 0.78 -8.47 -5.26
CA PHE A 171 0.57 -8.71 -6.69
C PHE A 171 -0.70 -7.98 -7.16
N ASP A 172 -1.04 -8.15 -8.43
CA ASP A 172 -2.24 -7.56 -9.04
C ASP A 172 -2.21 -6.02 -9.14
N GLY A 173 -1.01 -5.46 -9.33
CA GLY A 173 -0.82 -4.08 -9.77
C GLY A 173 -0.98 -3.90 -11.28
N ASP A 174 -0.81 -2.67 -11.78
CA ASP A 174 -0.58 -2.45 -13.22
C ASP A 174 0.72 -3.15 -13.67
N TYR A 175 1.68 -3.24 -12.74
CA TYR A 175 2.88 -4.07 -12.83
C TYR A 175 3.14 -4.73 -11.48
N ASP A 176 3.62 -5.97 -11.53
CA ASP A 176 4.11 -6.70 -10.36
C ASP A 176 5.63 -6.78 -10.44
N CYS A 177 6.34 -6.43 -9.37
CA CYS A 177 7.80 -6.45 -9.31
C CYS A 177 8.30 -7.33 -8.17
N VAL A 178 9.44 -7.99 -8.38
CA VAL A 178 10.04 -8.87 -7.37
C VAL A 178 10.63 -8.05 -6.22
N THR A 179 11.15 -6.86 -6.52
CA THR A 179 11.84 -6.02 -5.53
C THR A 179 11.39 -4.56 -5.57
N VAL A 180 11.61 -3.86 -4.45
CA VAL A 180 11.37 -2.41 -4.36
C VAL A 180 12.28 -1.65 -5.33
N ALA A 181 13.54 -2.09 -5.49
CA ALA A 181 14.48 -1.51 -6.44
C ALA A 181 13.94 -1.57 -7.87
N SER A 182 13.51 -2.75 -8.32
CA SER A 182 12.89 -2.94 -9.63
C SER A 182 11.66 -2.06 -9.83
N ALA A 183 10.78 -1.98 -8.83
CA ALA A 183 9.57 -1.18 -8.90
C ALA A 183 9.88 0.33 -9.04
N LEU A 184 10.88 0.83 -8.32
CA LEU A 184 11.32 2.23 -8.44
C LEU A 184 11.96 2.52 -9.80
N LEU A 185 12.80 1.62 -10.31
CA LEU A 185 13.38 1.76 -11.65
C LEU A 185 12.31 1.70 -12.73
N LEU A 186 11.32 0.81 -12.61
CA LEU A 186 10.18 0.74 -13.52
C LEU A 186 9.38 2.04 -13.48
N ALA A 187 9.09 2.57 -12.29
CA ALA A 187 8.42 3.86 -12.13
C ALA A 187 9.20 4.98 -12.85
N LYS A 188 10.51 5.07 -12.64
CA LYS A 188 11.38 6.02 -13.33
C LYS A 188 11.37 5.84 -14.84
N GLY A 189 11.47 4.61 -15.34
CA GLY A 189 11.40 4.30 -16.77
C GLY A 189 10.07 4.68 -17.42
N ARG A 190 8.99 4.75 -16.64
CA ARG A 190 7.68 5.25 -17.08
C ARG A 190 7.59 6.79 -17.08
N GLY A 191 8.62 7.49 -16.61
CA GLY A 191 8.72 8.95 -16.64
C GLY A 191 7.86 9.65 -15.59
N VAL A 192 7.64 9.02 -14.43
CA VAL A 192 6.94 9.66 -13.32
C VAL A 192 7.79 10.77 -12.69
N ASP A 193 7.14 11.77 -12.11
CA ASP A 193 7.75 12.89 -11.41
C ASP A 193 8.04 12.58 -9.93
N ALA A 194 7.30 11.64 -9.34
CA ALA A 194 7.52 11.15 -7.98
C ALA A 194 6.98 9.73 -7.81
N ALA A 195 7.55 8.99 -6.85
CA ALA A 195 7.01 7.73 -6.39
C ALA A 195 6.51 7.84 -4.95
N VAL A 196 5.36 7.24 -4.63
CA VAL A 196 4.85 7.10 -3.27
C VAL A 196 4.85 5.62 -2.92
N CYS A 197 5.71 5.24 -1.98
CA CYS A 197 5.83 3.89 -1.46
C CYS A 197 5.03 3.78 -0.16
N ALA A 198 4.10 2.83 -0.06
CA ALA A 198 3.40 2.53 1.20
C ALA A 198 3.12 1.03 1.28
N ILE A 199 3.00 0.50 2.50
CA ILE A 199 2.47 -0.85 2.67
C ILE A 199 1.01 -0.92 2.20
N GLY A 200 0.55 -2.11 1.83
CA GLY A 200 -0.87 -2.37 1.58
C GLY A 200 -1.73 -2.29 2.86
N PRO A 201 -3.07 -2.39 2.73
CA PRO A 201 -3.94 -2.54 3.89
C PRO A 201 -3.62 -3.85 4.65
N GLY A 202 -4.11 -3.99 5.88
CA GLY A 202 -3.86 -5.19 6.69
C GLY A 202 -2.42 -5.31 7.20
N ILE A 203 -1.88 -4.23 7.78
CA ILE A 203 -0.55 -4.25 8.40
C ILE A 203 -0.42 -5.42 9.39
N VAL A 204 0.64 -6.20 9.22
CA VAL A 204 0.98 -7.28 10.16
C VAL A 204 1.77 -6.67 11.34
N GLY A 205 1.49 -7.11 12.56
CA GLY A 205 2.17 -6.62 13.75
C GLY A 205 2.11 -7.62 14.91
N THR A 206 3.24 -7.85 15.55
CA THR A 206 3.36 -8.69 16.76
C THR A 206 3.43 -7.86 18.05
N GLY A 207 3.48 -6.52 17.91
CA GLY A 207 3.63 -5.59 19.03
C GLY A 207 5.08 -5.37 19.49
N THR A 208 6.06 -5.95 18.82
CA THR A 208 7.50 -5.72 19.07
C THR A 208 8.07 -4.62 18.16
N SER A 209 9.21 -4.03 18.54
CA SER A 209 9.84 -2.90 17.82
C SER A 209 10.04 -3.10 16.32
N PHE A 210 10.42 -4.30 15.89
CA PHE A 210 10.65 -4.60 14.48
C PHE A 210 9.67 -5.62 13.90
N GLY A 211 8.79 -6.19 14.72
CA GLY A 211 7.81 -7.18 14.31
C GLY A 211 6.55 -6.57 13.70
N HIS A 212 6.68 -5.54 12.87
CA HIS A 212 5.54 -4.88 12.23
C HIS A 212 5.83 -4.50 10.77
N GLY A 213 4.80 -4.49 9.93
CA GLY A 213 4.93 -4.21 8.50
C GLY A 213 5.45 -2.82 8.15
N GLY A 214 5.19 -1.82 9.01
CA GLY A 214 5.68 -0.45 8.83
C GLY A 214 7.21 -0.30 8.75
N VAL A 215 8.00 -1.33 9.10
CA VAL A 215 9.45 -1.32 8.86
C VAL A 215 9.81 -1.25 7.37
N ALA A 216 8.86 -1.54 6.48
CA ALA A 216 9.04 -1.45 5.03
C ALA A 216 9.44 -0.05 4.54
N VAL A 217 9.22 1.02 5.33
CA VAL A 217 9.77 2.36 5.07
C VAL A 217 11.27 2.31 4.83
N ALA A 218 12.01 1.53 5.62
CA ALA A 218 13.45 1.40 5.48
C ALA A 218 13.85 0.76 4.16
N ALA A 219 13.09 -0.24 3.69
CA ALA A 219 13.35 -0.87 2.40
C ALA A 219 13.18 0.12 1.23
N ALA A 220 12.12 0.93 1.26
CA ALA A 220 11.90 1.98 0.25
C ALA A 220 12.95 3.09 0.31
N ALA A 221 13.26 3.59 1.51
CA ALA A 221 14.25 4.65 1.68
C ALA A 221 15.66 4.20 1.25
N ASN A 222 16.08 2.99 1.65
CA ASN A 222 17.39 2.45 1.27
C ASN A 222 17.48 2.18 -0.23
N ALA A 223 16.43 1.62 -0.85
CA ALA A 223 16.41 1.40 -2.30
C ALA A 223 16.47 2.72 -3.07
N ALA A 224 15.70 3.73 -2.66
CA ALA A 224 15.73 5.05 -3.27
C ALA A 224 17.12 5.68 -3.17
N ALA A 225 17.72 5.72 -1.97
CA ALA A 225 19.05 6.28 -1.77
C ALA A 225 20.15 5.54 -2.55
N ALA A 226 20.12 4.19 -2.53
CA ALA A 226 21.12 3.38 -3.22
C ALA A 226 21.06 3.51 -4.76
N LEU A 227 19.88 3.82 -5.31
CA LEU A 227 19.67 4.04 -6.74
C LEU A 227 19.78 5.51 -7.16
N GLY A 228 20.24 6.39 -6.26
CA GLY A 228 20.43 7.82 -6.55
C GLY A 228 19.14 8.65 -6.62
N GLY A 229 18.06 8.20 -5.98
CA GLY A 229 16.85 8.98 -5.75
C GLY A 229 16.90 9.73 -4.42
N THR A 230 15.85 10.50 -4.11
CA THR A 230 15.74 11.24 -2.85
C THR A 230 14.64 10.66 -1.98
N ALA A 231 15.02 9.98 -0.89
CA ALA A 231 14.08 9.40 0.05
C ALA A 231 13.44 10.47 0.95
N VAL A 232 12.11 10.56 0.95
CA VAL A 232 11.32 11.46 1.80
C VAL A 232 10.43 10.63 2.71
N VAL A 233 10.73 10.57 4.00
CA VAL A 233 9.94 9.79 4.96
C VAL A 233 8.75 10.60 5.45
N ALA A 234 7.56 10.00 5.36
CA ALA A 234 6.33 10.50 5.99
C ALA A 234 6.23 9.96 7.42
N PRO A 235 6.55 10.75 8.47
CA PRO A 235 6.53 10.25 9.83
C PRO A 235 5.08 9.92 10.24
N ARG A 236 4.90 8.81 10.95
CA ARG A 236 3.66 8.59 11.69
C ARG A 236 3.69 9.47 12.94
N VAL A 237 2.82 10.47 12.96
CA VAL A 237 2.62 11.38 14.09
C VAL A 237 1.15 11.29 14.52
N SER A 238 0.90 11.28 15.82
CA SER A 238 -0.46 11.35 16.36
C SER A 238 -0.44 12.07 17.69
N ASN A 239 -1.43 12.91 17.98
CA ASN A 239 -1.65 13.45 19.33
C ASN A 239 -2.80 12.74 20.06
N ARG A 240 -3.51 11.84 19.37
CA ARG A 240 -4.79 11.27 19.81
C ARG A 240 -4.76 9.76 19.93
N ASP A 241 -3.62 9.12 19.66
CA ASP A 241 -3.47 7.69 19.90
C ASP A 241 -3.65 7.37 21.40
N PRO A 242 -4.50 6.38 21.75
CA PRO A 242 -4.74 6.00 23.14
C PRO A 242 -3.48 5.41 23.80
N ARG A 243 -2.55 4.89 23.00
CA ARG A 243 -1.31 4.29 23.47
C ARG A 243 -0.23 5.36 23.55
N GLU A 244 0.30 5.60 24.75
CA GLU A 244 1.28 6.67 25.01
C GLU A 244 2.50 6.65 24.07
N ARG A 245 3.05 5.47 23.78
CA ARG A 245 4.19 5.28 22.85
C ARG A 245 3.92 5.66 21.38
N HIS A 246 2.69 6.03 21.05
CA HIS A 246 2.27 6.47 19.73
C HIS A 246 1.86 7.96 19.70
N ARG A 247 1.94 8.67 20.84
CA ARG A 247 1.75 10.11 20.91
C ARG A 247 3.02 10.85 20.50
N GLY A 248 2.86 11.97 19.79
CA GLY A 248 3.96 12.61 19.07
C GLY A 248 4.46 11.71 17.95
N VAL A 249 5.78 11.58 17.81
CA VAL A 249 6.40 10.68 16.82
C VAL A 249 6.26 9.23 17.27
N SER A 250 5.51 8.45 16.51
CA SER A 250 5.30 7.03 16.79
C SER A 250 6.61 6.26 16.85
N HIS A 251 6.74 5.33 17.80
CA HIS A 251 7.91 4.44 17.87
C HIS A 251 8.16 3.66 16.56
N HIS A 252 7.11 3.24 15.83
CA HIS A 252 7.28 2.63 14.49
C HIS A 252 8.09 3.50 13.51
N THR A 253 7.92 4.83 13.54
CA THR A 253 8.72 5.75 12.71
C THR A 253 10.18 5.70 13.16
N ARG A 254 10.42 5.78 14.47
CA ARG A 254 11.77 5.75 15.06
C ARG A 254 12.48 4.43 14.76
N ASP A 255 11.80 3.31 14.93
CA ASP A 255 12.34 1.98 14.68
C ASP A 255 12.65 1.75 13.19
N ALA A 256 11.76 2.18 12.28
CA ALA A 256 12.04 2.13 10.85
C ALA A 256 13.27 2.99 10.47
N LEU A 257 13.41 4.18 11.03
CA LEU A 257 14.55 5.07 10.75
C LEU A 257 15.90 4.53 11.23
N ARG A 258 15.92 3.68 12.26
CA ARG A 258 17.15 2.98 12.70
C ARG A 258 17.67 1.99 11.66
N LEU A 259 16.83 1.56 10.73
CA LEU A 259 17.18 0.64 9.64
C LEU A 259 17.45 1.36 8.32
N CYS A 260 17.29 2.68 8.29
CA CYS A 260 17.61 3.50 7.12
C CYS A 260 19.12 3.80 7.13
N LEU A 261 19.83 3.31 6.13
CA LEU A 261 21.28 3.41 5.99
C LEU A 261 21.71 4.50 5.00
N GLY A 262 20.85 4.84 4.05
CA GLY A 262 21.09 5.90 3.06
C GLY A 262 20.63 7.28 3.53
N GLU A 263 21.04 8.30 2.77
CA GLU A 263 20.55 9.67 2.93
C GLU A 263 19.03 9.74 2.77
N LEU A 264 18.38 10.48 3.67
CA LEU A 264 16.94 10.70 3.64
C LEU A 264 16.58 12.02 4.31
N VAL A 265 15.37 12.48 4.02
CA VAL A 265 14.76 13.64 4.67
C VAL A 265 13.45 13.23 5.31
N ILE A 266 13.15 13.76 6.50
CA ILE A 266 11.87 13.55 7.19
C ILE A 266 11.02 14.80 6.98
N ALA A 267 9.87 14.65 6.32
CA ALA A 267 8.96 15.77 6.13
C ALA A 267 8.14 16.02 7.40
N TRP A 268 8.23 17.22 7.95
CA TRP A 268 7.52 17.60 9.16
C TRP A 268 6.59 18.80 8.87
N PRO A 269 5.30 18.74 9.22
CA PRO A 269 4.41 19.89 9.06
C PRO A 269 4.85 21.06 9.95
N ALA A 270 5.08 22.23 9.36
CA ALA A 270 5.65 23.39 10.04
C ALA A 270 4.77 23.95 11.18
N ASP A 271 3.47 23.72 11.09
CA ASP A 271 2.46 24.10 12.09
C ASP A 271 2.41 23.16 13.31
N LEU A 272 3.10 22.02 13.25
CA LEU A 272 3.13 21.04 14.33
C LEU A 272 4.37 21.20 15.24
N PRO A 273 4.19 21.16 16.57
CA PRO A 273 5.31 21.28 17.50
C PRO A 273 6.21 20.03 17.48
N GLY A 274 7.49 20.21 17.82
CA GLY A 274 8.43 19.10 18.03
C GLY A 274 9.07 18.57 16.76
N GLY A 275 9.21 19.40 15.72
CA GLY A 275 9.89 19.08 14.46
C GLY A 275 11.41 19.01 14.53
N ASP A 276 12.00 19.30 15.69
CA ASP A 276 13.44 19.31 15.97
C ASP A 276 13.97 18.00 16.56
N TRP A 277 13.11 16.98 16.70
CA TRP A 277 13.45 15.68 17.30
C TRP A 277 14.50 14.86 16.53
N ASP A 278 14.75 15.21 15.27
CA ASP A 278 15.75 14.58 14.40
C ASP A 278 16.34 15.63 13.45
N ALA A 279 17.67 15.65 13.28
CA ALA A 279 18.36 16.63 12.43
C ALA A 279 17.99 16.51 10.94
N ARG A 280 17.40 15.37 10.53
CA ARG A 280 16.92 15.10 9.16
C ARG A 280 15.54 15.70 8.90
N CYS A 281 14.87 16.25 9.91
CA CYS A 281 13.59 16.91 9.73
C CYS A 281 13.71 18.17 8.86
N ARG A 282 12.77 18.33 7.94
CA ARG A 282 12.53 19.57 7.19
C ARG A 282 11.11 20.02 7.43
N MET A 283 10.97 21.29 7.81
CA MET A 283 9.67 21.90 8.04
C MET A 283 9.03 22.19 6.69
N VAL A 284 7.77 21.80 6.54
CA VAL A 284 7.00 21.91 5.29
C VAL A 284 5.69 22.59 5.61
N GLU A 285 5.37 23.64 4.86
CA GLU A 285 4.07 24.29 4.95
C GLU A 285 2.97 23.35 4.44
N VAL A 286 1.91 23.18 5.22
CA VAL A 286 0.79 22.29 4.91
C VAL A 286 -0.55 23.02 4.84
N ASP A 287 -0.52 24.34 4.65
CA ASP A 287 -1.73 25.15 4.55
C ASP A 287 -2.68 24.60 3.47
N GLY A 288 -3.94 24.44 3.86
CA GLY A 288 -4.99 23.94 2.98
C GLY A 288 -4.94 22.43 2.70
N TRP A 289 -4.19 21.64 3.49
CA TRP A 289 -4.10 20.19 3.26
C TRP A 289 -5.47 19.51 3.37
N GLN A 290 -6.36 19.98 4.24
CA GLN A 290 -7.71 19.43 4.41
C GLN A 290 -8.54 19.59 3.13
N GLU A 291 -8.55 20.80 2.56
CA GLU A 291 -9.26 21.13 1.32
C GLU A 291 -8.68 20.34 0.14
N ARG A 292 -7.35 20.22 0.08
CA ARG A 292 -6.66 19.44 -0.94
C ARG A 292 -6.93 17.94 -0.85
N CYS A 293 -7.20 17.44 0.35
CA CYS A 293 -7.58 16.06 0.58
C CYS A 293 -9.09 15.84 0.55
N ALA A 294 -9.90 16.86 0.27
CA ALA A 294 -11.35 16.77 0.34
C ALA A 294 -11.90 15.65 -0.57
N GLY A 295 -12.79 14.84 0.01
CA GLY A 295 -13.40 13.68 -0.64
C GLY A 295 -12.46 12.50 -0.86
N LEU A 296 -11.19 12.55 -0.43
CA LEU A 296 -10.33 11.36 -0.39
C LEU A 296 -10.61 10.54 0.87
N SER A 297 -10.25 9.26 0.83
CA SER A 297 -10.41 8.37 1.99
C SER A 297 -9.34 8.68 3.05
N LEU A 298 -9.74 9.38 4.11
CA LEU A 298 -8.89 9.76 5.23
C LEU A 298 -9.34 9.03 6.50
N SER A 299 -8.96 7.76 6.62
CA SER A 299 -9.21 6.97 7.82
C SER A 299 -8.01 6.09 8.17
N HIS A 300 -7.70 6.01 9.46
CA HIS A 300 -6.66 5.16 10.01
C HIS A 300 -7.07 4.61 11.37
N MET A 301 -7.13 3.28 11.51
CA MET A 301 -7.42 2.60 12.80
C MET A 301 -8.71 3.11 13.46
N GLY A 302 -9.75 3.33 12.66
CA GLY A 302 -11.04 3.83 13.14
C GLY A 302 -11.10 5.33 13.44
N ARG A 303 -10.04 6.09 13.15
CA ARG A 303 -9.97 7.55 13.30
C ARG A 303 -9.95 8.23 11.95
N ASP A 304 -10.64 9.36 11.81
CA ASP A 304 -10.61 10.18 10.60
C ASP A 304 -9.67 11.40 10.74
N ALA A 305 -9.70 12.29 9.73
CA ALA A 305 -8.90 13.51 9.72
C ALA A 305 -9.28 14.54 10.79
N ALA A 306 -10.52 14.53 11.28
CA ALA A 306 -10.95 15.37 12.40
C ALA A 306 -10.44 14.81 13.73
N ASP A 307 -10.40 13.48 13.87
CA ASP A 307 -9.92 12.78 15.06
C ASP A 307 -8.39 12.88 15.24
N ASP A 308 -7.61 12.70 14.16
CA ASP A 308 -6.14 12.61 14.19
C ASP A 308 -5.47 13.39 13.03
N PRO A 309 -5.63 14.73 12.97
CA PRO A 309 -5.18 15.54 11.83
C PRO A 309 -3.67 15.49 11.61
N TRP A 310 -2.88 15.34 12.67
CA TRP A 310 -1.41 15.31 12.61
C TRP A 310 -0.90 14.18 11.72
N PHE A 311 -1.60 13.04 11.74
CA PHE A 311 -1.26 11.88 10.94
C PHE A 311 -1.35 12.17 9.44
N PHE A 312 -2.44 12.82 9.01
CA PHE A 312 -2.69 13.11 7.61
C PHE A 312 -1.88 14.31 7.13
N ALA A 313 -1.72 15.35 7.96
CA ALA A 313 -0.86 16.49 7.68
C ALA A 313 0.61 16.06 7.47
N ALA A 314 1.13 15.15 8.30
CA ALA A 314 2.49 14.62 8.14
C ALA A 314 2.69 13.85 6.82
N ALA A 315 1.68 13.11 6.38
CA ALA A 315 1.73 12.44 5.08
C ALA A 315 1.61 13.41 3.90
N PHE A 316 0.78 14.46 4.03
CA PHE A 316 0.68 15.54 3.05
C PHE A 316 2.01 16.30 2.93
N ALA A 317 2.65 16.65 4.05
CA ALA A 317 3.97 17.29 4.10
C ALA A 317 5.03 16.52 3.31
N ALA A 318 5.03 15.18 3.39
CA ALA A 318 5.97 14.35 2.63
C ALA A 318 5.75 14.45 1.12
N GLY A 319 4.49 14.47 0.66
CA GLY A 319 4.18 14.71 -0.74
C GLY A 319 4.52 16.14 -1.18
N ALA A 320 4.31 17.14 -0.34
CA ALA A 320 4.63 18.54 -0.63
C ALA A 320 6.15 18.74 -0.77
N LEU A 321 6.94 18.18 0.15
CA LEU A 321 8.40 18.23 0.06
C LEU A 321 8.92 17.50 -1.19
N ALA A 322 8.33 16.36 -1.55
CA ALA A 322 8.69 15.65 -2.77
C ALA A 322 8.40 16.48 -4.04
N ARG A 323 7.31 17.25 -4.07
CA ARG A 323 7.02 18.20 -5.15
C ARG A 323 8.10 19.27 -5.25
N ASP A 324 8.53 19.83 -4.13
CA ASP A 324 9.53 20.91 -4.12
C ASP A 324 10.88 20.39 -4.63
N LEU A 325 11.29 19.20 -4.19
CA LEU A 325 12.52 18.53 -4.64
C LEU A 325 12.52 18.18 -6.13
N ARG A 326 11.34 17.95 -6.73
CA ARG A 326 11.22 17.72 -8.18
C ARG A 326 11.39 18.99 -9.01
N SER A 327 11.08 20.13 -8.41
CA SER A 327 11.04 21.44 -9.06
C SER A 327 12.38 22.18 -9.03
N GLY A 328 13.29 21.77 -8.13
CA GLY A 328 14.67 22.25 -8.04
C GLY A 328 15.63 21.43 -8.90
#